data_AF-A0ABD6DT82-F1
#
_entry.id   AF-A0ABD6DT82-F1
#
_cell.length_a   1.000
_cell.length_b   1.000
_cell.length_c   1.000
_cell.angle_alpha   90.00
_cell.angle_beta   90.00
_cell.angle_gamma   90.00
#
_symmetry.space_group_name_H-M   'P 1'
#
loop_
_entity.id
_entity.type
_entity.pdbx_description
1 polymer ?
#
loop_
_entity_poly.entity_id
_entity_poly.type
_entity_poly.pdbx_seq_one_letter_code
_entity_poly.pdbx_strand_id
1 'polypeptide(L)'
;MAVLVFGVWLLLWGVVGSSLVIATTTPAPTTALGLLFQAPGQFYLEGVLTLRQFALLTTIPSRWTDVGYAVVAMIPLLIHFLLVGSAADWTVERPSDGPGFVEMIFVVGAPLATLGLIGAAAFELGAQLLVVSIMSLGVGFLTQFLAKGLSALG
;
A
#
# COMPACT_ATOMS: atom_id res chain seq x y z
N MET A 1 16.46 15.53 -0.62
CA MET A 1 16.34 14.11 -1.00
C MET A 1 15.04 13.45 -0.50
N ALA A 2 14.52 13.75 0.70
CA ALA A 2 13.22 13.23 1.16
C ALA A 2 12.03 13.50 0.18
N VAL A 3 12.00 14.67 -0.48
CA VAL A 3 11.02 14.99 -1.54
C VAL A 3 11.08 13.99 -2.70
N LEU A 4 12.28 13.48 -3.02
CA LEU A 4 12.48 12.51 -4.08
C LEU A 4 12.00 11.11 -3.65
N VAL A 5 12.22 10.71 -2.39
CA VAL A 5 11.64 9.48 -1.82
C VAL A 5 10.11 9.53 -1.87
N PHE A 6 9.52 10.66 -1.50
CA PHE A 6 8.08 10.87 -1.59
C PHE A 6 7.58 10.85 -3.05
N GLY A 7 8.32 11.45 -3.98
CA GLY A 7 8.02 11.40 -5.41
C GLY A 7 8.04 9.97 -5.97
N VAL A 8 9.04 9.17 -5.60
CA VAL A 8 9.13 7.74 -5.95
C VAL A 8 7.95 6.97 -5.37
N TRP A 9 7.63 7.20 -4.09
CA TRP A 9 6.48 6.58 -3.42
C TRP A 9 5.16 6.87 -4.15
N LEU A 10 4.92 8.14 -4.52
CA LEU A 10 3.75 8.55 -5.31
C LEU A 10 3.73 7.90 -6.70
N LEU A 11 4.88 7.84 -7.39
CA LEU A 11 4.98 7.20 -8.71
C LEU A 11 4.64 5.71 -8.64
N LEU A 12 5.14 5.00 -7.63
CA LEU A 12 4.84 3.58 -7.42
C LEU A 12 3.34 3.36 -7.18
N TRP A 13 2.69 4.20 -6.37
CA TRP A 13 1.23 4.18 -6.23
C TRP A 13 0.50 4.51 -7.53
N GLY A 14 1.02 5.45 -8.32
CA GLY A 14 0.49 5.75 -9.66
C GLY A 14 0.55 4.55 -10.60
N VAL A 15 1.62 3.76 -10.54
CA VAL A 15 1.74 2.49 -11.29
C VAL A 15 0.73 1.46 -10.79
N VAL A 16 0.54 1.31 -9.48
CA VAL A 16 -0.48 0.40 -8.91
C VAL A 16 -1.89 0.82 -9.35
N GLY A 17 -2.22 2.12 -9.26
CA GLY A 17 -3.51 2.64 -9.70
C GLY A 17 -3.75 2.44 -11.20
N SER A 18 -2.74 2.70 -12.03
CA SER A 18 -2.81 2.46 -13.48
C SER A 18 -2.98 0.98 -13.79
N SER A 19 -2.28 0.10 -13.07
CA SER A 19 -2.40 -1.35 -13.20
C SER A 19 -3.83 -1.82 -12.96
N LEU A 20 -4.51 -1.27 -11.94
CA LEU A 20 -5.91 -1.56 -11.66
C LEU A 20 -6.82 -1.15 -12.83
N VAL A 21 -6.64 0.06 -13.36
CA VAL A 21 -7.39 0.52 -14.54
C VAL A 21 -7.19 -0.44 -15.70
N ILE A 22 -5.94 -0.75 -16.04
CA ILE A 22 -5.61 -1.67 -17.15
C ILE A 22 -6.26 -3.04 -16.92
N ALA A 23 -6.15 -3.62 -15.72
CA ALA A 23 -6.74 -4.92 -15.38
C ALA A 23 -8.27 -4.95 -15.57
N THR A 24 -8.95 -3.81 -15.39
CA THR A 24 -10.40 -3.71 -15.58
C THR A 24 -10.84 -3.35 -17.01
N THR A 25 -9.95 -2.77 -17.82
CA THR A 25 -10.30 -2.26 -19.17
C THR A 25 -9.66 -3.04 -20.32
N THR A 26 -8.78 -3.99 -20.04
CA THR A 26 -8.09 -4.79 -21.07
C THR A 26 -8.27 -6.29 -20.84
N PRO A 27 -8.24 -7.09 -21.92
CA PRO A 27 -8.26 -8.54 -21.79
C PRO A 27 -7.07 -9.09 -21.00
N ALA A 28 -7.20 -10.35 -20.57
CA ALA A 28 -6.15 -11.07 -19.87
C ALA A 28 -4.81 -11.01 -20.63
N PRO A 29 -3.69 -10.83 -19.92
CA PRO A 29 -2.42 -10.58 -20.56
C PRO A 29 -1.89 -11.86 -21.21
N THR A 30 -1.48 -11.76 -22.48
CA THR A 30 -0.88 -12.86 -23.25
C THR A 30 0.64 -12.75 -23.35
N THR A 31 1.23 -11.67 -22.81
CA THR A 31 2.67 -11.39 -22.85
C THR A 31 3.21 -11.13 -21.45
N ALA A 32 4.53 -11.32 -21.26
CA ALA A 32 5.21 -11.05 -20.00
C ALA A 32 5.10 -9.57 -19.57
N LEU A 33 5.17 -8.63 -20.51
CA LEU A 33 4.97 -7.21 -20.23
C LEU A 33 3.51 -6.93 -19.83
N GLY A 34 2.55 -7.54 -20.52
CA GLY A 34 1.13 -7.45 -20.12
C GLY A 34 0.91 -7.95 -18.69
N LEU A 35 1.54 -9.07 -18.31
CA LEU A 35 1.49 -9.60 -16.96
C LEU A 35 2.08 -8.62 -15.94
N LEU A 36 3.26 -8.05 -16.23
CA LEU A 36 3.91 -7.10 -15.32
C LEU A 36 3.02 -5.87 -15.03
N PHE A 37 2.38 -5.31 -16.06
CA PHE A 37 1.54 -4.12 -15.90
C PHE A 37 0.15 -4.42 -15.33
N GLN A 38 -0.38 -5.63 -15.48
CA GLN A 38 -1.70 -6.00 -14.97
C GLN A 38 -1.66 -6.68 -13.60
N ALA A 39 -0.55 -7.32 -13.23
CA ALA A 39 -0.48 -8.18 -12.04
C ALA A 39 -0.89 -7.47 -10.73
N PRO A 40 -0.46 -6.24 -10.42
CA PRO A 40 -0.96 -5.54 -9.23
C PRO A 40 -2.47 -5.34 -9.23
N GLY A 41 -3.05 -4.93 -10.35
CA GLY A 41 -4.49 -4.76 -10.53
C GLY A 41 -5.26 -6.08 -10.40
N GLN A 42 -4.76 -7.15 -11.03
CA GLN A 42 -5.37 -8.49 -10.93
C GLN A 42 -5.31 -9.03 -9.50
N PHE A 43 -4.17 -8.87 -8.82
CA PHE A 43 -4.03 -9.24 -7.41
C PHE A 43 -5.05 -8.51 -6.53
N TYR A 44 -5.27 -7.21 -6.77
CA TYR A 44 -6.29 -6.45 -6.07
C TYR A 44 -7.69 -7.04 -6.29
N LEU A 45 -8.07 -7.25 -7.56
CA LEU A 45 -9.42 -7.71 -7.93
C LEU A 45 -9.70 -9.12 -7.39
N GLU A 46 -8.76 -10.05 -7.60
CA GLU A 46 -8.88 -11.43 -7.12
C GLU A 46 -8.88 -11.48 -5.59
N GLY A 47 -7.96 -10.78 -4.93
CA GLY A 47 -7.89 -10.74 -3.48
C GLY A 47 -9.17 -10.23 -2.83
N VAL A 48 -9.73 -9.12 -3.34
CA VAL A 48 -10.98 -8.56 -2.82
C VAL A 48 -12.14 -9.51 -3.03
N LEU A 49 -12.23 -10.14 -4.21
CA LEU A 49 -13.27 -11.11 -4.52
C LEU A 49 -13.19 -12.33 -3.59
N THR A 50 -11.99 -12.88 -3.39
CA THR A 50 -11.77 -14.02 -2.48
C THR A 50 -12.17 -13.70 -1.04
N LEU A 51 -11.77 -12.54 -0.51
CA LEU A 51 -12.14 -12.13 0.85
C LEU A 51 -13.66 -11.95 1.00
N ARG A 52 -14.33 -11.36 0.00
CA ARG A 52 -15.79 -11.22 0.01
C ARG A 52 -16.50 -12.57 -0.04
N GLN A 53 -16.03 -13.49 -0.88
CA GLN A 53 -16.55 -14.86 -0.93
C GLN A 53 -16.36 -15.58 0.40
N PHE A 54 -15.19 -15.44 1.04
CA PHE A 54 -14.95 -15.99 2.36
C PHE A 54 -15.96 -15.44 3.37
N ALA A 55 -16.18 -14.11 3.42
CA ALA A 55 -17.11 -13.49 4.35
C ALA A 55 -18.54 -14.06 4.24
N LEU A 56 -19.00 -14.34 3.02
CA LEU A 56 -20.31 -14.95 2.74
C LEU A 56 -20.41 -16.42 3.19
N LEU A 57 -19.29 -17.12 3.30
CA LEU A 57 -19.22 -18.53 3.72
C LEU A 57 -19.06 -18.67 5.24
N THR A 58 -18.76 -17.58 5.96
CA THR A 58 -18.65 -17.61 7.42
C THR A 58 -20.01 -17.59 8.10
N THR A 59 -20.07 -18.07 9.34
CA THR A 59 -21.24 -17.93 10.22
C THR A 59 -21.34 -16.54 10.87
N ILE A 60 -20.38 -15.65 10.59
CA ILE A 60 -20.28 -14.30 11.14
C ILE A 60 -21.00 -13.33 10.18
N PRO A 61 -21.79 -12.35 10.68
CA PRO A 61 -22.37 -11.33 9.81
C PRO A 61 -21.30 -10.61 8.99
N SER A 62 -21.53 -10.45 7.69
CA SER A 62 -20.56 -9.90 6.72
C SER A 62 -19.91 -8.59 7.19
N ARG A 63 -20.70 -7.68 7.77
CA ARG A 63 -20.20 -6.40 8.33
C ARG A 63 -19.10 -6.58 9.37
N TRP A 64 -19.18 -7.61 10.21
CA TRP A 64 -18.21 -7.84 11.28
C TRP A 64 -16.95 -8.49 10.74
N THR A 65 -17.09 -9.36 9.75
CA THR A 65 -15.96 -9.92 9.01
C THR A 65 -15.18 -8.80 8.29
N ASP A 66 -15.91 -7.85 7.69
CA ASP A 66 -15.31 -6.72 6.99
C ASP A 66 -14.60 -5.74 7.94
N VAL A 67 -15.21 -5.40 9.08
CA VAL A 67 -14.52 -4.66 10.15
C VAL A 67 -13.25 -5.40 10.61
N GLY A 68 -13.32 -6.73 10.72
CA GLY A 68 -12.16 -7.58 11.02
C GLY A 68 -11.04 -7.40 10.01
N TYR A 69 -11.35 -7.40 8.71
CA TYR A 69 -10.37 -7.12 7.66
C TYR A 69 -9.75 -5.73 7.78
N ALA A 70 -10.57 -4.71 8.07
CA ALA A 70 -10.07 -3.35 8.27
C ALA A 70 -9.10 -3.25 9.44
N VAL A 71 -9.36 -3.95 10.55
CA VAL A 71 -8.45 -4.03 11.70
C VAL A 71 -7.15 -4.75 11.33
N VAL A 72 -7.25 -5.89 10.64
CA VAL A 72 -6.07 -6.68 10.21
C VAL A 72 -5.20 -5.87 9.25
N ALA A 73 -5.80 -5.03 8.40
CA ALA A 73 -5.09 -4.15 7.47
C ALA A 73 -4.14 -3.16 8.15
N MET A 74 -4.34 -2.87 9.44
CA MET A 74 -3.46 -1.96 10.19
C MET A 74 -2.05 -2.51 10.34
N ILE A 75 -1.87 -3.84 10.36
CA ILE A 75 -0.56 -4.48 10.51
C ILE A 75 0.32 -4.19 9.27
N PRO A 76 -0.07 -4.55 8.05
CA PRO A 76 0.72 -4.23 6.86
C PRO A 76 0.81 -2.72 6.60
N LEU A 77 -0.19 -1.90 6.93
CA LEU A 77 -0.06 -0.43 6.86
C LEU A 77 1.04 0.10 7.79
N LEU A 78 1.08 -0.38 9.03
CA LEU A 78 2.15 -0.01 9.97
C LEU A 78 3.52 -0.36 9.40
N ILE A 79 3.68 -1.60 8.89
CA ILE A 79 4.94 -2.04 8.28
C ILE A 79 5.29 -1.14 7.10
N HIS A 80 4.34 -0.84 6.21
CA HIS A 80 4.56 0.05 5.07
C HIS A 80 5.06 1.43 5.49
N PHE A 81 4.43 2.08 6.47
CA PHE A 81 4.88 3.39 6.93
C PHE A 81 6.24 3.33 7.63
N LEU A 82 6.58 2.24 8.32
CA LEU A 82 7.95 2.02 8.84
C LEU A 82 8.97 1.89 7.71
N LEU A 83 8.64 1.16 6.63
CA LEU A 83 9.52 1.01 5.47
C LEU A 83 9.75 2.35 4.76
N VAL A 84 8.69 3.11 4.51
CA VAL A 84 8.78 4.41 3.83
C VAL A 84 9.46 5.46 4.71
N GLY A 85 9.16 5.49 6.02
CA GLY A 85 9.81 6.39 6.96
C GLY A 85 11.32 6.15 7.04
N SER A 86 11.75 4.89 7.13
CA SER A 86 13.19 4.55 7.12
C SER A 86 13.85 4.83 5.76
N ALA A 87 13.12 4.68 4.64
CA ALA A 87 13.62 5.08 3.33
C ALA A 87 13.90 6.60 3.27
N ALA A 88 13.05 7.42 3.88
CA ALA A 88 13.25 8.87 3.94
C ALA A 88 14.53 9.22 4.71
N ASP A 89 14.75 8.59 5.86
CA ASP A 89 15.93 8.83 6.71
C ASP A 89 17.26 8.49 6.01
N TRP A 90 17.32 7.38 5.26
CA TRP A 90 18.56 6.97 4.56
C TRP A 90 19.08 7.98 3.54
N THR A 91 18.21 8.87 3.06
CA THR A 91 18.55 9.84 2.03
C THR A 91 18.98 11.20 2.60
N VAL A 92 19.13 11.32 3.91
CA VAL A 92 19.57 12.55 4.58
C VAL A 92 21.07 12.44 4.92
N GLU A 93 21.91 13.23 4.25
CA GLU A 93 23.39 13.17 4.37
C GLU A 93 23.99 13.70 5.69
N ARG A 94 23.19 14.29 6.57
CA ARG A 94 23.63 14.73 7.90
C ARG A 94 22.77 14.05 8.96
N PRO A 95 23.28 13.83 10.18
CA PRO A 95 22.44 13.61 11.34
C PRO A 95 21.71 14.93 11.56
N SER A 96 20.65 15.18 10.80
CA SER A 96 19.79 16.31 11.07
C SER A 96 18.89 15.89 12.21
N ASP A 97 18.71 16.81 13.14
CA ASP A 97 17.55 16.88 14.02
C ASP A 97 16.25 17.09 13.20
N GLY A 98 16.06 16.31 12.13
CA GLY A 98 15.06 16.49 11.08
C GLY A 98 13.96 15.44 11.16
N PRO A 99 12.68 15.81 10.96
CA PRO A 99 11.53 15.01 11.35
C PRO A 99 11.17 13.85 10.40
N GLY A 100 12.03 13.41 9.48
CA GLY A 100 11.67 12.54 8.34
C GLY A 100 10.86 11.28 8.69
N PHE A 101 11.38 10.41 9.55
CA PHE A 101 10.67 9.23 10.04
C PHE A 101 9.43 9.54 10.88
N VAL A 102 9.55 10.51 11.79
CA VAL A 102 8.46 10.90 12.72
C VAL A 102 7.30 11.51 11.94
N GLU A 103 7.58 12.34 10.95
CA GLU A 103 6.62 12.99 10.08
C GLU A 103 5.92 11.96 9.18
N MET A 104 6.69 11.04 8.57
CA MET A 104 6.09 10.01 7.72
C MET A 104 5.17 9.05 8.51
N ILE A 105 5.55 8.66 9.72
CA ILE A 105 4.75 7.71 10.51
C ILE A 105 3.60 8.40 11.26
N PHE A 106 3.89 9.48 11.98
CA PHE A 106 2.92 10.08 12.90
C PHE A 106 2.11 11.22 12.28
N VAL A 107 2.66 11.96 11.31
CA VAL A 107 1.95 13.07 10.64
C VAL A 107 1.19 12.60 9.40
N VAL A 108 1.73 11.62 8.67
CA VAL A 108 1.09 11.08 7.46
C VAL A 108 0.48 9.70 7.70
N GLY A 109 1.27 8.74 8.18
CA GLY A 109 0.87 7.35 8.28
C GLY A 109 -0.28 7.10 9.25
N ALA A 110 -0.18 7.58 10.48
CA ALA A 110 -1.19 7.38 11.51
C ALA A 110 -2.53 8.05 11.17
N PRO A 111 -2.59 9.29 10.65
CA PRO A 111 -3.83 9.88 10.16
C PRO A 111 -4.43 9.10 8.99
N LEU A 112 -3.64 8.70 7.99
CA LEU A 112 -4.13 7.91 6.86
C LEU A 112 -4.63 6.53 7.28
N ALA A 113 -3.92 5.84 8.17
CA ALA A 113 -4.34 4.55 8.71
C ALA A 113 -5.64 4.67 9.51
N THR A 114 -5.78 5.73 10.32
CA THR A 114 -6.98 6.01 11.11
C THR A 114 -8.18 6.33 10.21
N LEU A 115 -8.00 7.22 9.23
CA LEU A 115 -9.01 7.56 8.24
C LEU A 115 -9.39 6.33 7.39
N GLY A 116 -8.41 5.52 7.01
CA GLY A 116 -8.61 4.28 6.28
C GLY A 116 -9.43 3.27 7.08
N LEU A 117 -9.09 3.07 8.35
CA LEU A 117 -9.83 2.19 9.26
C LEU A 117 -11.29 2.65 9.44
N ILE A 118 -11.49 3.93 9.77
CA ILE A 118 -12.83 4.49 10.00
C ILE A 118 -13.64 4.44 8.70
N GLY A 119 -13.05 4.84 7.57
CA GLY A 119 -13.69 4.80 6.27
C GLY A 119 -14.06 3.37 5.85
N ALA A 120 -13.15 2.42 6.01
CA ALA A 120 -13.42 1.02 5.67
C ALA A 120 -14.53 0.43 6.54
N ALA A 121 -14.52 0.71 7.85
CA ALA A 121 -15.59 0.26 8.75
C ALA A 121 -16.95 0.93 8.43
N ALA A 122 -16.96 2.21 8.06
CA ALA A 122 -18.19 2.95 7.76
C ALA A 122 -18.81 2.58 6.40
N PHE A 123 -17.99 2.20 5.43
CA PHE A 123 -18.43 1.93 4.05
C PHE A 123 -18.35 0.46 3.63
N GLU A 124 -18.07 -0.45 4.57
CA GLU A 124 -17.89 -1.90 4.31
C GLU A 124 -16.82 -2.17 3.23
N LEU A 125 -15.66 -1.50 3.37
CA LEU A 125 -14.50 -1.60 2.46
C LEU A 125 -13.28 -2.27 3.10
N GLY A 126 -13.46 -3.04 4.17
CA GLY A 126 -12.39 -3.72 4.90
C GLY A 126 -11.61 -4.70 4.04
N ALA A 127 -12.28 -5.47 3.19
CA ALA A 127 -11.60 -6.35 2.22
C ALA A 127 -10.67 -5.57 1.28
N GLN A 128 -11.13 -4.43 0.75
CA GLN A 128 -10.34 -3.56 -0.12
C GLN A 128 -9.15 -2.96 0.64
N LEU A 129 -9.39 -2.46 1.85
CA LEU A 129 -8.33 -1.89 2.69
C LEU A 129 -7.26 -2.94 3.00
N LEU A 130 -7.65 -4.17 3.32
CA LEU A 130 -6.71 -5.26 3.60
C LEU A 130 -5.87 -5.59 2.35
N VAL A 131 -6.46 -5.74 1.18
CA VAL A 131 -5.70 -6.07 -0.02
C VAL A 131 -4.77 -4.92 -0.43
N VAL A 132 -5.24 -3.67 -0.40
CA VAL A 132 -4.39 -2.48 -0.66
C VAL A 132 -3.25 -2.39 0.36
N SER A 133 -3.51 -2.70 1.62
CA SER A 133 -2.48 -2.68 2.66
C SER A 133 -1.41 -3.74 2.42
N ILE A 134 -1.77 -4.94 1.96
CA ILE A 134 -0.78 -5.98 1.60
C ILE A 134 0.04 -5.51 0.40
N MET A 135 -0.61 -4.95 -0.63
CA MET A 135 0.09 -4.39 -1.79
C MET A 135 1.03 -3.25 -1.41
N SER A 136 0.66 -2.45 -0.40
CA SER A 136 1.49 -1.34 0.09
C SER A 136 2.87 -1.82 0.52
N LEU A 137 3.01 -3.04 1.07
CA LEU A 137 4.31 -3.60 1.43
C LEU A 137 5.28 -3.64 0.24
N GLY A 138 4.79 -4.05 -0.93
CA GLY A 138 5.59 -4.05 -2.16
C GLY A 138 6.04 -2.64 -2.55
N VAL A 139 5.15 -1.66 -2.43
CA VAL A 139 5.47 -0.24 -2.63
C VAL A 139 6.52 0.24 -1.61
N GLY A 140 6.37 -0.10 -0.33
CA GLY A 140 7.31 0.23 0.73
C GLY A 140 8.71 -0.34 0.49
N PHE A 141 8.81 -1.62 0.11
CA PHE A 141 10.09 -2.26 -0.22
C PHE A 141 10.76 -1.65 -1.45
N LEU A 142 10.01 -1.36 -2.51
CA LEU A 142 10.55 -0.70 -3.70
C LEU A 142 11.01 0.73 -3.41
N THR A 143 10.27 1.46 -2.58
CA THR A 143 10.64 2.79 -2.11
C THR A 143 11.97 2.74 -1.35
N GLN A 144 12.13 1.78 -0.43
CA GLN A 144 13.38 1.55 0.27
C GLN A 144 14.54 1.18 -0.65
N PHE A 145 14.32 0.24 -1.58
CA PHE A 145 15.35 -0.20 -2.51
C PHE A 145 15.88 0.97 -3.35
N LEU A 146 14.98 1.79 -3.89
CA LEU A 146 15.34 2.97 -4.67
C LEU A 146 16.03 4.02 -3.80
N ALA A 147 15.55 4.28 -2.59
CA ALA A 147 16.18 5.21 -1.65
C ALA A 147 17.62 4.80 -1.32
N LYS A 148 17.89 3.51 -1.08
CA LYS A 148 19.26 3.00 -0.89
C LYS A 148 20.13 3.18 -2.13
N GLY A 149 19.59 2.88 -3.30
CA GLY A 149 20.29 3.06 -4.57
C GLY A 149 20.72 4.51 -4.78
N LEU A 150 19.81 5.46 -4.47
CA LEU A 150 20.07 6.88 -4.56
C LEU A 150 21.11 7.34 -3.53
N SER A 151 21.01 6.91 -2.27
CA SER A 151 22.00 7.27 -1.24
C SER A 151 23.41 6.74 -1.56
N ALA A 152 23.52 5.67 -2.35
CA ALA A 152 24.81 5.15 -2.79
C ALA A 152 25.44 5.97 -3.94
N LEU A 153 24.66 6.84 -4.60
CA LEU A 153 25.10 7.67 -5.71
C LEU A 153 25.57 9.08 -5.28
N GLY A 154 25.33 9.47 -4.02
CA GLY A 154 25.66 10.80 -3.46
C GLY A 154 24.43 11.70 -3.43
#